data_AF-G5DZ47-F1
#
_entry.id   AF-G5DZ47-F1
#
_cell.length_a   1.000
_cell.length_b   1.000
_cell.length_c   1.000
_cell.angle_alpha   90.00
_cell.angle_beta   90.00
_cell.angle_gamma   90.00
#
_symmetry.space_group_name_H-M   'P 1'
#
loop_
_entity.id
_entity.type
_entity.pdbx_description
1 polymer ?
#
loop_
_entity_poly.entity_id
_entity_poly.type
_entity_poly.pdbx_seq_one_letter_code
_entity_poly.pdbx_strand_id
1 'polypeptide(L)'
;GKNPVDYIQGLLDLKSRFDRFLQESFSNDRLFKQTIAGDFEYFLNLNSRSPEYLSLFIDDKLKKGVKGLTEQEVESILDEAMVLFRFMQEKDVFERYYKQHLARRLLTNKSVSGMFRDMSISNTTMDEFRQHLQTTGVSLGGVDLTVRVLTTGYWPTQSATPKCNIPPAPRHAFEIFRRFYLAKSGRQLTLQHHMGSADLNATFYGPVKKEDGSEVGV
;
A
#
# COMPACT_ATOMS: atom_id res chain seq x y z
N GLY A 1 -23.09 11.51 1.05
CA GLY A 1 -23.63 10.17 1.39
C GLY A 1 -23.00 9.71 2.69
N LYS A 2 -23.75 9.02 3.56
CA LYS A 2 -23.21 8.53 4.84
C LYS A 2 -22.07 7.51 4.59
N ASN A 3 -20.98 7.65 5.32
CA ASN A 3 -19.83 6.74 5.30
C ASN A 3 -20.28 5.32 5.72
N PRO A 4 -19.92 4.25 4.98
CA PRO A 4 -20.26 2.86 5.31
C PRO A 4 -19.86 2.45 6.73
N VAL A 5 -18.69 2.89 7.20
CA VAL A 5 -18.16 2.56 8.53
C VAL A 5 -19.03 3.20 9.61
N ASP A 6 -19.35 4.49 9.45
CA ASP A 6 -20.19 5.23 10.41
C ASP A 6 -21.63 4.70 10.42
N TYR A 7 -22.13 4.22 9.27
CA TYR A 7 -23.44 3.58 9.18
C TYR A 7 -23.49 2.29 10.01
N ILE A 8 -22.51 1.40 9.85
CA ILE A 8 -22.44 0.14 10.61
C ILE A 8 -22.21 0.40 12.09
N GLN A 9 -21.32 1.33 12.45
CA GLN A 9 -21.11 1.73 13.84
C GLN A 9 -22.40 2.23 14.47
N GLY A 10 -23.16 3.09 13.77
CA GLY A 10 -24.46 3.57 14.27
C GLY A 10 -25.48 2.46 14.49
N LEU A 11 -25.46 1.38 13.69
CA LEU A 11 -26.32 0.20 13.88
C LEU A 11 -25.91 -0.62 15.10
N LEU A 12 -24.60 -0.80 15.33
CA LEU A 12 -24.09 -1.46 16.53
C LEU A 12 -24.47 -0.68 17.79
N ASP A 13 -24.26 0.63 17.78
CA ASP A 13 -24.61 1.51 18.90
C ASP A 13 -26.12 1.49 19.19
N LEU A 14 -26.95 1.49 18.13
CA LEU A 14 -28.40 1.36 18.24
C LEU A 14 -28.79 0.02 18.87
N LYS A 15 -28.17 -1.08 18.43
CA LYS A 15 -28.42 -2.42 18.97
C LYS A 15 -28.06 -2.48 20.45
N SER A 16 -26.89 -1.97 20.84
CA SER A 16 -26.47 -1.91 22.25
C SER A 16 -27.42 -1.08 23.11
N ARG A 17 -27.95 0.03 22.57
CA ARG A 17 -28.94 0.86 23.27
C ARG A 17 -30.26 0.11 23.51
N PHE A 18 -30.77 -0.62 22.52
CA PHE A 18 -31.98 -1.42 22.68
C PHE A 18 -31.79 -2.62 23.60
N ASP A 19 -30.64 -3.29 23.56
CA ASP A 19 -30.32 -4.39 24.47
C ASP A 19 -30.29 -3.90 25.93
N ARG A 20 -29.66 -2.74 26.17
CA ARG A 20 -29.64 -2.13 27.51
C ARG A 20 -31.05 -1.75 27.97
N PHE A 21 -31.82 -1.11 27.11
CA PHE A 21 -33.21 -0.74 27.40
C PHE A 21 -34.07 -1.95 27.76
N LEU A 22 -33.96 -3.03 26.99
CA LEU A 22 -34.66 -4.29 27.23
C LEU A 22 -34.26 -4.92 28.58
N GLN A 23 -32.97 -4.90 28.91
CA GLN A 23 -32.45 -5.42 30.18
C GLN A 23 -32.94 -4.60 31.38
N GLU A 24 -32.79 -3.27 31.33
CA GLU A 24 -33.06 -2.38 32.46
C GLU A 24 -34.56 -2.16 32.68
N SER A 25 -35.34 -2.02 31.60
CA SER A 25 -36.76 -1.65 31.69
C SER A 25 -37.71 -2.84 31.68
N PHE A 26 -37.30 -3.97 31.06
CA PHE A 26 -38.17 -5.14 30.86
C PHE A 26 -37.54 -6.45 31.35
N SER A 27 -36.42 -6.39 32.06
CA SER A 27 -35.74 -7.58 32.63
C SER A 27 -35.51 -8.71 31.60
N ASN A 28 -35.16 -8.35 30.36
CA ASN A 28 -34.99 -9.30 29.26
C ASN A 28 -36.24 -10.11 28.90
N ASP A 29 -37.43 -9.50 29.01
CA ASP A 29 -38.68 -10.13 28.58
C ASP A 29 -38.58 -10.70 27.16
N ARG A 30 -39.04 -11.95 27.01
CA ARG A 30 -38.87 -12.74 25.79
C ARG A 30 -39.68 -12.17 24.63
N LEU A 31 -40.88 -11.64 24.87
CA LEU A 31 -41.74 -11.09 23.83
C LEU A 31 -41.14 -9.80 23.26
N PHE A 32 -40.71 -8.89 24.13
CA PHE A 32 -40.01 -7.67 23.71
C PHE A 32 -38.71 -7.99 22.98
N LYS A 33 -37.93 -8.98 23.46
CA LYS A 33 -36.71 -9.44 22.80
C LYS A 33 -36.97 -9.93 21.38
N GLN A 34 -38.00 -10.74 21.18
CA GLN A 34 -38.36 -11.28 19.86
C GLN A 34 -38.84 -10.18 18.92
N THR A 35 -39.63 -9.23 19.42
CA THR A 35 -40.15 -8.11 18.63
C THR A 35 -39.00 -7.21 18.16
N ILE A 36 -38.12 -6.79 19.08
CA ILE A 36 -36.94 -5.97 18.75
C ILE A 36 -36.04 -6.70 17.74
N ALA A 37 -35.83 -8.01 17.91
CA ALA A 37 -35.03 -8.80 16.98
C ALA A 37 -35.65 -8.83 15.56
N GLY A 38 -36.96 -9.04 15.46
CA GLY A 38 -37.67 -9.04 14.18
C GLY A 38 -37.65 -7.67 13.48
N ASP A 39 -37.86 -6.59 14.24
CA ASP A 39 -37.79 -5.23 13.70
C ASP A 39 -36.37 -4.89 13.23
N PHE A 40 -35.36 -5.32 13.99
CA PHE A 40 -33.95 -5.11 13.64
C PHE A 40 -33.56 -5.86 12.38
N GLU A 41 -34.01 -7.10 12.22
CA GLU A 41 -33.88 -7.84 10.97
C GLU A 41 -34.58 -7.12 9.82
N TYR A 42 -35.83 -6.70 10.00
CA TYR A 42 -36.59 -6.04 8.96
C TYR A 42 -35.89 -4.78 8.42
N PHE A 43 -35.54 -3.83 9.29
CA PHE A 43 -34.99 -2.56 8.81
C PHE A 43 -33.54 -2.68 8.32
N LEU A 44 -32.73 -3.58 8.89
CA LEU A 44 -31.35 -3.80 8.43
C LEU A 44 -31.32 -4.21 6.95
N ASN A 45 -32.28 -5.06 6.55
CA ASN A 45 -32.40 -5.59 5.21
C ASN A 45 -33.17 -4.67 4.23
N LEU A 46 -33.75 -3.55 4.69
CA LEU A 46 -34.28 -2.51 3.78
C LEU A 46 -33.18 -1.85 2.93
N ASN A 47 -31.93 -1.88 3.42
CA ASN A 47 -30.78 -1.38 2.69
C ASN A 47 -29.99 -2.54 2.06
N SER A 48 -30.13 -2.72 0.75
CA SER A 48 -29.38 -3.75 -0.01
C SER A 48 -27.86 -3.57 0.00
N ARG A 49 -27.36 -2.43 0.48
CA ARG A 49 -25.91 -2.19 0.67
C ARG A 49 -25.40 -2.60 2.06
N SER A 50 -26.28 -2.98 2.99
CA SER A 50 -25.88 -3.44 4.33
C SER A 50 -24.82 -4.57 4.30
N PRO A 51 -24.89 -5.57 3.40
CA PRO A 51 -23.85 -6.59 3.26
C PRO A 51 -22.48 -6.03 2.89
N GLU A 52 -22.42 -5.14 1.89
CA GLU A 52 -21.17 -4.49 1.48
C GLU A 52 -20.61 -3.61 2.59
N TYR A 53 -21.47 -2.83 3.25
CA TYR A 53 -21.06 -1.91 4.30
C TYR A 53 -20.49 -2.63 5.52
N LEU A 54 -21.08 -3.76 5.92
CA LEU A 54 -20.55 -4.60 6.98
C LEU A 54 -19.17 -5.16 6.60
N SER A 55 -18.99 -5.57 5.35
CA SER A 55 -17.70 -6.01 4.83
C SER A 55 -16.64 -4.89 4.87
N LEU A 56 -17.00 -3.67 4.43
CA LEU A 56 -16.12 -2.50 4.46
C LEU A 56 -15.75 -2.08 5.89
N PHE A 57 -16.69 -2.18 6.83
CA PHE A 57 -16.44 -1.93 8.26
C PHE A 57 -15.39 -2.89 8.81
N ILE A 58 -15.52 -4.20 8.56
CA ILE A 58 -14.54 -5.19 8.99
C ILE A 58 -13.18 -4.90 8.34
N ASP A 59 -13.16 -4.59 7.04
CA ASP A 59 -11.91 -4.29 6.34
C ASP A 59 -11.20 -3.04 6.86
N ASP A 60 -11.93 -1.97 7.19
CA ASP A 60 -11.37 -0.75 7.79
C ASP A 60 -10.78 -1.02 9.18
N LYS A 61 -11.52 -1.72 10.05
CA LYS A 61 -11.06 -2.06 11.40
C LYS A 61 -9.81 -2.94 11.35
N LEU A 62 -9.74 -3.90 10.41
CA LEU A 62 -8.58 -4.78 10.23
C LEU A 62 -7.38 -4.13 9.53
N LYS A 63 -7.53 -2.93 8.96
CA LYS A 63 -6.44 -2.15 8.34
C LYS A 63 -5.67 -1.28 9.33
N LYS A 64 -6.25 -0.94 10.48
CA LYS A 64 -5.64 0.00 11.43
C LYS A 64 -4.45 -0.64 12.15
N GLY A 65 -3.23 -0.36 11.68
CA GLY A 65 -2.01 -0.51 12.47
C GLY A 65 -0.76 -0.93 11.67
N VAL A 66 0.33 -0.15 11.79
CA VAL A 66 1.67 -0.52 11.29
C VAL A 66 2.27 -1.69 12.09
N LYS A 67 1.76 -1.96 13.29
CA LYS A 67 2.19 -3.06 14.17
C LYS A 67 1.37 -4.34 14.03
N GLY A 68 0.39 -4.39 13.12
CA GLY A 68 -0.59 -5.48 13.09
C GLY A 68 -1.53 -5.45 14.30
N LEU A 69 -2.67 -6.11 14.18
CA LEU A 69 -3.60 -6.35 15.28
C LEU A 69 -3.24 -7.67 15.95
N THR A 70 -3.49 -7.77 17.26
CA THR A 70 -3.43 -9.03 18.00
C THR A 70 -4.60 -9.94 17.61
N GLU A 71 -4.45 -11.25 17.83
CA GLU A 71 -5.53 -12.21 17.58
C GLU A 71 -6.81 -11.86 18.36
N GLN A 72 -6.66 -11.39 19.60
CA GLN A 72 -7.77 -10.97 20.47
C GLN A 72 -8.51 -9.73 19.91
N GLU A 73 -7.78 -8.74 19.39
CA GLU A 73 -8.41 -7.57 18.76
C GLU A 73 -9.16 -7.96 17.47
N VAL A 74 -8.59 -8.87 16.68
CA VAL A 74 -9.25 -9.39 15.48
C VAL A 74 -10.53 -10.13 15.86
N GLU A 75 -10.49 -11.00 16.87
CA GLU A 75 -11.66 -11.72 17.37
C GLU A 75 -12.76 -10.77 17.85
N SER A 76 -12.40 -9.74 18.64
CA SER A 76 -13.34 -8.72 19.10
C SER A 76 -14.04 -7.99 17.94
N ILE A 77 -13.30 -7.64 16.89
CA ILE A 77 -13.87 -6.97 15.69
C ILE A 77 -14.85 -7.90 14.97
N LEU A 78 -14.52 -9.18 14.87
CA LEU A 78 -15.38 -10.17 14.23
C LEU A 78 -16.65 -10.42 15.05
N ASP A 79 -16.55 -10.49 16.38
CA ASP A 79 -17.70 -10.65 17.27
C ASP A 79 -18.68 -9.47 17.19
N GLU A 80 -18.17 -8.23 17.13
CA GLU A 80 -19.00 -7.05 16.88
C GLU A 80 -19.75 -7.17 15.56
N ALA A 81 -19.07 -7.54 14.48
CA ALA A 81 -19.69 -7.72 13.16
C ALA A 81 -20.73 -8.84 13.15
N MET A 82 -20.50 -9.92 13.92
CA MET A 82 -21.42 -11.05 14.07
C MET A 82 -22.76 -10.64 14.69
N VAL A 83 -22.80 -9.57 15.48
CA VAL A 83 -24.06 -9.03 16.00
C VAL A 83 -25.02 -8.67 14.87
N LEU A 84 -24.55 -7.93 13.86
CA LEU A 84 -25.37 -7.52 12.72
C LEU A 84 -25.53 -8.63 11.68
N PHE A 85 -24.48 -9.43 11.44
CA PHE A 85 -24.52 -10.53 10.47
C PHE A 85 -25.65 -11.54 10.77
N ARG A 86 -25.96 -11.79 12.05
CA ARG A 86 -27.06 -12.67 12.46
C ARG A 86 -28.43 -12.23 11.94
N PHE A 87 -28.64 -10.92 11.79
CA PHE A 87 -29.88 -10.33 11.28
C PHE A 87 -29.86 -10.12 9.76
N MET A 88 -28.78 -10.48 9.07
CA MET A 88 -28.65 -10.27 7.64
C MET A 88 -29.24 -11.44 6.84
N GLN A 89 -30.04 -11.14 5.82
CA GLN A 89 -30.64 -12.13 4.93
C GLN A 89 -29.71 -12.52 3.78
N GLU A 90 -29.13 -11.53 3.08
CA GLU A 90 -28.23 -11.73 1.93
C GLU A 90 -26.79 -12.08 2.36
N LYS A 91 -26.61 -13.24 3.01
CA LYS A 91 -25.32 -13.69 3.55
C LYS A 91 -24.29 -14.04 2.47
N ASP A 92 -24.75 -14.55 1.33
CA ASP A 92 -23.93 -14.86 0.16
C ASP A 92 -23.35 -13.59 -0.49
N VAL A 93 -24.14 -12.53 -0.56
CA VAL A 93 -23.69 -11.21 -1.03
C VAL A 93 -22.62 -10.65 -0.09
N PHE A 94 -22.83 -10.74 1.23
CA PHE A 94 -21.81 -10.37 2.22
C PHE A 94 -20.52 -11.18 2.01
N GLU A 95 -20.62 -12.50 1.87
CA GLU A 95 -19.47 -13.39 1.71
C GLU A 95 -18.62 -13.00 0.49
N ARG A 96 -19.28 -12.67 -0.63
CA ARG A 96 -18.61 -12.20 -1.85
C ARG A 96 -17.81 -10.92 -1.59
N TYR A 97 -18.42 -9.91 -0.98
CA TYR A 97 -17.73 -8.65 -0.64
C TYR A 97 -16.60 -8.87 0.36
N TYR A 98 -16.83 -9.69 1.40
CA TYR A 98 -15.83 -10.02 2.40
C TYR A 98 -14.60 -10.68 1.80
N LYS A 99 -14.78 -11.71 0.95
CA LYS A 99 -13.69 -12.36 0.21
C LYS A 99 -12.94 -11.38 -0.67
N GLN A 100 -13.65 -10.50 -1.39
CA GLN A 100 -13.05 -9.50 -2.25
C GLN A 100 -12.18 -8.50 -1.48
N HIS A 101 -12.70 -7.94 -0.37
CA HIS A 101 -11.96 -6.99 0.46
C HIS A 101 -10.77 -7.65 1.17
N LEU A 102 -10.96 -8.86 1.71
CA LEU A 102 -9.88 -9.64 2.31
C LEU A 102 -8.75 -9.91 1.31
N ALA A 103 -9.09 -10.40 0.10
CA ALA A 103 -8.09 -10.66 -0.94
C ALA A 103 -7.31 -9.39 -1.30
N ARG A 104 -8.01 -8.26 -1.49
CA ARG A 104 -7.39 -6.96 -1.77
C ARG A 104 -6.45 -6.53 -0.64
N ARG A 105 -6.86 -6.68 0.62
CA ARG A 105 -6.05 -6.35 1.79
C ARG A 105 -4.80 -7.22 1.88
N LEU A 106 -4.93 -8.53 1.70
CA LEU A 106 -3.80 -9.47 1.73
C LEU A 106 -2.78 -9.16 0.62
N LEU A 107 -3.25 -8.86 -0.59
CA LEU A 107 -2.38 -8.46 -1.69
C LEU A 107 -1.65 -7.15 -1.40
N THR A 108 -2.36 -6.16 -0.85
CA THR A 108 -1.80 -4.85 -0.51
C THR A 108 -0.79 -4.96 0.65
N ASN A 109 -1.09 -5.74 1.68
CA ASN A 109 -0.16 -5.96 2.80
C ASN A 109 1.08 -6.71 2.35
N LYS A 110 0.92 -7.72 1.48
CA LYS A 110 2.05 -8.44 0.88
C LYS A 110 2.91 -7.51 0.02
N SER A 111 2.30 -6.64 -0.79
CA SER A 111 3.05 -5.69 -1.62
C SER A 111 3.82 -4.69 -0.76
N VAL A 112 3.18 -4.09 0.24
CA VAL A 112 3.82 -3.12 1.15
C VAL A 112 4.97 -3.77 1.94
N SER A 113 4.75 -4.94 2.53
CA SER A 113 5.80 -5.70 3.23
C SER A 113 6.97 -6.04 2.30
N GLY A 114 6.66 -6.45 1.06
CA GLY A 114 7.64 -6.67 0.01
C GLY A 114 8.45 -5.42 -0.34
N MET A 115 7.80 -4.27 -0.45
CA MET A 115 8.46 -2.97 -0.72
C MET A 115 9.44 -2.58 0.39
N PHE A 116 9.07 -2.74 1.66
CA PHE A 116 9.98 -2.46 2.79
C PHE A 116 11.20 -3.36 2.74
N ARG A 117 10.99 -4.66 2.51
CA ARG A 117 12.07 -5.64 2.40
C ARG A 117 13.01 -5.31 1.23
N ASP A 118 12.45 -4.93 0.07
CA ASP A 118 13.23 -4.54 -1.10
C ASP A 118 14.10 -3.30 -0.80
N MET A 119 13.61 -2.34 -0.01
CA MET A 119 14.40 -1.17 0.39
C MET A 119 15.59 -1.57 1.27
N SER A 120 15.36 -2.43 2.28
CA SER A 120 16.43 -2.93 3.14
C SER A 120 17.49 -3.70 2.34
N ILE A 121 17.06 -4.62 1.48
CA ILE A 121 17.97 -5.40 0.62
C ILE A 121 18.72 -4.49 -0.36
N SER A 122 18.06 -3.48 -0.91
CA SER A 122 18.69 -2.51 -1.83
C SER A 122 19.84 -1.76 -1.16
N ASN A 123 19.63 -1.27 0.07
CA ASN A 123 20.66 -0.55 0.81
C ASN A 123 21.87 -1.44 1.07
N THR A 124 21.65 -2.66 1.59
CA THR A 124 22.73 -3.63 1.81
C THR A 124 23.46 -3.98 0.52
N THR A 125 22.72 -4.21 -0.58
CA THR A 125 23.31 -4.51 -1.90
C THR A 125 24.18 -3.34 -2.39
N MET A 126 23.76 -2.11 -2.12
CA MET A 126 24.50 -0.91 -2.52
C MET A 126 25.80 -0.75 -1.71
N ASP A 127 25.78 -1.05 -0.42
CA ASP A 127 26.96 -1.01 0.44
C ASP A 127 27.99 -2.08 0.03
N GLU A 128 27.53 -3.29 -0.26
CA GLU A 128 28.38 -4.36 -0.80
C GLU A 128 28.97 -4.00 -2.17
N PHE A 129 28.20 -3.32 -3.03
CA PHE A 129 28.70 -2.85 -4.32
C PHE A 129 29.80 -1.80 -4.13
N ARG A 130 29.61 -0.83 -3.21
CA ARG A 130 30.65 0.16 -2.88
C ARG A 130 31.92 -0.51 -2.36
N GLN A 131 31.79 -1.54 -1.54
CA GLN A 131 32.95 -2.33 -1.07
C GLN A 131 33.62 -3.09 -2.22
N HIS A 132 32.85 -3.68 -3.13
CA HIS A 132 33.38 -4.36 -4.31
C HIS A 132 34.19 -3.43 -5.21
N LEU A 133 33.73 -2.19 -5.41
CA LEU A 133 34.48 -1.19 -6.17
C LEU A 133 35.83 -0.85 -5.52
N GLN A 134 35.87 -0.74 -4.18
CA GLN A 134 37.11 -0.49 -3.43
C GLN A 134 38.09 -1.66 -3.53
N THR A 135 37.63 -2.90 -3.35
CA THR A 135 38.48 -4.09 -3.39
C THR A 135 39.03 -4.37 -4.79
N THR A 136 38.21 -4.17 -5.82
CA THR A 136 38.58 -4.53 -7.20
C THR A 136 39.28 -3.38 -7.95
N GLY A 137 39.19 -2.15 -7.42
CA GLY A 137 39.70 -0.94 -8.09
C GLY A 137 38.94 -0.56 -9.37
N VAL A 138 37.73 -1.10 -9.57
CA VAL A 138 36.90 -0.78 -10.75
C VAL A 138 36.38 0.65 -10.61
N SER A 139 36.62 1.48 -11.64
CA SER A 139 36.16 2.86 -11.69
C SER A 139 34.82 2.98 -12.44
N LEU A 140 33.92 3.83 -11.93
CA LEU A 140 32.65 4.18 -12.60
C LEU A 140 32.78 5.36 -13.58
N GLY A 141 34.01 5.83 -13.86
CA GLY A 141 34.23 6.90 -14.84
C GLY A 141 33.67 8.25 -14.40
N GLY A 142 33.78 8.58 -13.11
CA GLY A 142 33.33 9.86 -12.55
C GLY A 142 31.83 9.94 -12.23
N VAL A 143 31.08 8.84 -12.42
CA VAL A 143 29.66 8.76 -12.05
C VAL A 143 29.53 8.25 -10.61
N ASP A 144 28.89 9.05 -9.74
CA ASP A 144 28.38 8.54 -8.46
C ASP A 144 27.04 7.85 -8.70
N LEU A 145 26.99 6.54 -8.52
CA LEU A 145 25.84 5.71 -8.82
C LEU A 145 25.22 5.20 -7.53
N THR A 146 23.91 5.38 -7.39
CA THR A 146 23.09 4.71 -6.37
C THR A 146 21.94 3.97 -7.04
N VAL A 147 21.79 2.68 -6.75
CA VAL A 147 20.76 1.82 -7.35
C VAL A 147 19.83 1.27 -6.28
N ARG A 148 18.52 1.29 -6.56
CA ARG A 148 17.50 0.59 -5.76
C ARG A 148 16.95 -0.58 -6.58
N VAL A 149 17.06 -1.78 -6.03
CA VAL A 149 16.61 -3.02 -6.67
C VAL A 149 15.21 -3.36 -6.17
N LEU A 150 14.26 -3.40 -7.09
CA LEU A 150 12.84 -3.58 -6.79
C LEU A 150 12.34 -4.91 -7.34
N THR A 151 11.50 -5.62 -6.57
CA THR A 151 10.86 -6.86 -7.00
C THR A 151 9.59 -6.55 -7.80
N THR A 152 9.50 -7.06 -9.02
CA THR A 152 8.31 -6.94 -9.87
C THR A 152 7.07 -7.49 -9.15
N GLY A 153 6.00 -6.71 -9.12
CA GLY A 153 4.72 -7.10 -8.48
C GLY A 153 4.52 -6.57 -7.06
N TYR A 154 5.57 -6.09 -6.37
CA TYR A 154 5.40 -5.34 -5.11
C TYR A 154 5.28 -3.83 -5.33
N TRP A 155 5.93 -3.33 -6.38
CA TRP A 155 5.94 -1.92 -6.71
C TRP A 155 4.96 -1.61 -7.84
N PRO A 156 4.22 -0.48 -7.77
CA PRO A 156 3.33 -0.01 -8.83
C PRO A 156 4.17 0.51 -10.00
N THR A 157 4.74 -0.42 -10.77
CA THR A 157 5.56 -0.12 -11.94
C THR A 157 4.75 -0.38 -13.20
N GLN A 158 4.93 0.47 -14.22
CA GLN A 158 4.31 0.25 -15.51
C GLN A 158 4.97 -0.93 -16.22
N SER A 159 4.18 -1.72 -16.94
CA SER A 159 4.64 -2.91 -17.68
C SER A 159 5.58 -2.55 -18.83
N ALA A 160 5.54 -1.30 -19.31
CA ALA A 160 6.33 -0.81 -20.43
C ALA A 160 7.27 0.32 -19.98
N THR A 161 8.57 0.15 -20.18
CA THR A 161 9.56 1.23 -20.07
C THR A 161 9.52 2.10 -21.32
N PRO A 162 9.33 3.42 -21.21
CA PRO A 162 9.46 4.32 -22.35
C PRO A 162 10.89 4.22 -22.93
N LYS A 163 11.08 4.41 -24.23
CA LYS A 163 12.43 4.38 -24.81
C LYS A 163 13.22 5.62 -24.32
N CYS A 164 14.36 5.41 -23.67
CA CYS A 164 15.28 6.47 -23.27
C CYS A 164 16.71 6.15 -23.71
N ASN A 165 17.36 7.14 -24.34
CA ASN A 165 18.77 7.07 -24.71
C ASN A 165 19.64 7.55 -23.53
N ILE A 166 20.01 6.62 -22.64
CA ILE A 166 20.87 6.92 -21.49
C ILE A 166 22.29 7.25 -21.98
N PRO A 167 22.93 8.35 -21.56
CA PRO A 167 24.28 8.69 -22.02
C PRO A 167 25.35 7.61 -21.72
N PRO A 168 26.48 7.57 -22.45
CA PRO A 168 27.48 6.51 -22.33
C PRO A 168 28.05 6.31 -20.92
N ALA A 169 28.39 7.40 -20.20
CA ALA A 169 28.98 7.33 -18.86
C ALA A 169 28.05 6.66 -17.82
N PRO A 170 26.82 7.14 -17.58
CA PRO A 170 25.89 6.47 -16.64
C PRO A 170 25.47 5.08 -17.13
N ARG A 171 25.38 4.85 -18.45
CA ARG A 171 25.12 3.50 -19.00
C ARG A 171 26.24 2.51 -18.63
N HIS A 172 27.49 2.93 -18.75
CA HIS A 172 28.64 2.12 -18.37
C HIS A 172 28.65 1.80 -16.87
N ALA A 173 28.42 2.81 -16.02
CA ALA A 173 28.32 2.61 -14.57
C ALA A 173 27.20 1.63 -14.20
N PHE A 174 26.03 1.73 -14.84
CA PHE A 174 24.93 0.78 -14.63
C PHE A 174 25.28 -0.64 -15.10
N GLU A 175 25.97 -0.82 -16.22
CA GLU A 175 26.39 -2.15 -16.69
C GLU A 175 27.39 -2.82 -15.74
N ILE A 176 28.27 -2.05 -15.08
CA ILE A 176 29.13 -2.57 -14.00
C ILE A 176 28.28 -3.10 -12.84
N PHE A 177 27.31 -2.30 -12.36
CA PHE A 177 26.39 -2.73 -11.31
C PHE A 177 25.57 -3.96 -11.72
N ARG A 178 25.08 -3.99 -12.97
CA ARG A 178 24.29 -5.10 -13.51
C ARG A 178 25.08 -6.41 -13.50
N ARG A 179 26.35 -6.38 -13.90
CA ARG A 179 27.25 -7.54 -13.85
C ARG A 179 27.53 -8.01 -12.43
N PHE A 180 27.80 -7.07 -11.52
CA PHE A 180 27.95 -7.36 -10.09
C PHE A 180 26.71 -8.06 -9.53
N TYR A 181 25.52 -7.50 -9.78
CA TYR A 181 24.26 -8.06 -9.29
C TYR A 181 23.94 -9.43 -9.89
N LEU A 182 24.22 -9.63 -11.19
CA LEU A 182 24.04 -10.91 -11.86
C LEU A 182 24.96 -11.98 -11.27
N ALA A 183 26.23 -11.66 -11.00
CA ALA A 183 27.18 -12.59 -10.39
C ALA A 183 26.77 -12.96 -8.96
N LYS A 184 26.23 -12.01 -8.20
CA LYS A 184 25.77 -12.24 -6.81
C LYS A 184 24.46 -13.03 -6.73
N SER A 185 23.47 -12.69 -7.55
CA SER A 185 22.08 -13.16 -7.39
C SER A 185 21.61 -14.15 -8.45
N GLY A 186 22.34 -14.25 -9.57
CA GLY A 186 21.90 -14.99 -10.76
C GLY A 186 20.72 -14.33 -11.50
N ARG A 187 20.26 -13.15 -11.08
CA ARG A 187 19.08 -12.47 -11.64
C ARG A 187 19.49 -11.32 -12.56
N GLN A 188 18.74 -11.17 -13.65
CA GLN A 188 18.88 -10.04 -14.55
C GLN A 188 18.05 -8.84 -14.08
N LEU A 189 18.60 -7.64 -14.25
CA LEU A 189 17.94 -6.38 -13.94
C LEU A 189 17.37 -5.74 -15.21
N THR A 190 16.23 -5.08 -15.06
CA THR A 190 15.65 -4.16 -16.05
C THR A 190 15.66 -2.75 -15.47
N LEU A 191 16.25 -1.79 -16.17
CA LEU A 191 16.38 -0.42 -15.69
C LEU A 191 15.09 0.40 -15.93
N GLN A 192 14.55 0.98 -14.86
CA GLN A 192 13.38 1.86 -14.87
C GLN A 192 13.81 3.33 -14.81
N HIS A 193 14.39 3.86 -15.90
CA HIS A 193 14.97 5.22 -15.89
C HIS A 193 13.97 6.34 -15.57
N HIS A 194 12.68 6.15 -15.83
CA HIS A 194 11.63 7.13 -15.51
C HIS A 194 11.35 7.25 -13.99
N MET A 195 11.88 6.33 -13.18
CA MET A 195 11.76 6.33 -11.72
C MET A 195 13.04 6.81 -11.03
N GLY A 196 14.06 7.20 -11.80
CA GLY A 196 15.32 7.72 -11.28
C GLY A 196 15.42 9.24 -11.38
N SER A 197 16.45 9.78 -10.74
CA SER A 197 16.90 11.16 -10.87
C SER A 197 18.41 11.19 -11.11
N ALA A 198 18.92 12.30 -11.64
CA ALA A 198 20.34 12.51 -11.82
C ALA A 198 20.68 13.99 -11.61
N ASP A 199 21.82 14.25 -10.98
CA ASP A 199 22.36 15.59 -10.81
C ASP A 199 23.46 15.84 -11.83
N LEU A 200 23.44 17.00 -12.48
CA LEU A 200 24.39 17.38 -13.51
C LEU A 200 25.08 18.70 -13.15
N ASN A 201 26.41 18.67 -13.14
CA ASN A 201 27.21 19.88 -13.11
C ASN A 201 27.47 20.33 -14.55
N ALA A 202 26.99 21.52 -14.91
CA ALA A 202 27.19 22.11 -16.22
C ALA A 202 27.95 23.44 -16.08
N THR A 203 29.01 23.59 -16.88
CA THR A 203 29.70 24.87 -17.06
C THR A 203 29.24 25.45 -18.39
N PHE A 204 28.59 26.61 -18.35
CA PHE A 204 28.14 27.31 -19.54
C PHE A 204 29.14 28.42 -19.87
N TYR A 205 29.57 28.47 -21.13
CA TYR A 205 30.37 29.58 -21.64
C TYR A 205 29.44 30.47 -22.48
N GLY A 206 29.02 31.59 -21.90
CA GLY A 206 28.30 32.65 -22.62
C GLY A 206 29.28 33.66 -23.21
N PRO A 207 28.86 34.49 -24.18
CA PRO A 207 29.64 35.65 -24.56
C PRO A 207 29.87 36.52 -23.33
N VAL A 208 31.12 36.88 -23.07
CA VAL A 208 31.46 37.82 -22.00
C VAL A 208 30.82 39.16 -22.36
N LYS A 209 29.70 39.52 -21.73
CA LYS A 209 29.20 40.89 -21.81
C LYS A 209 30.21 41.78 -21.09
N LYS A 210 30.98 42.55 -21.85
CA LYS A 210 31.69 43.71 -21.30
C LYS A 210 30.64 44.68 -20.75
N GLU A 211 30.96 45.37 -19.65
CA GLU A 211 30.08 46.39 -19.02
C GLU A 211 29.62 47.50 -19.99
N ASP A 212 30.22 47.58 -21.19
CA ASP A 212 29.96 48.58 -22.23
C ASP A 212 29.02 48.10 -23.36
N GLY A 213 28.29 46.98 -23.17
CA GLY A 213 27.19 46.59 -24.07
C GLY A 213 27.57 46.15 -25.50
N SER A 214 28.86 45.98 -25.82
CA SER A 214 29.31 45.54 -27.15
C SER A 214 29.62 44.04 -27.18
N GLU A 215 29.02 43.33 -28.15
CA GLU A 215 29.29 41.91 -28.43
C GLU A 215 30.60 41.74 -29.22
N VAL A 216 31.38 40.71 -28.87
CA VAL A 216 32.59 40.34 -29.62
C VAL A 216 32.19 39.37 -30.74
N GLY A 217 32.23 39.86 -31.98
CA GLY A 217 32.12 39.04 -33.17
C GLY A 217 33.35 38.12 -33.33
N VAL A 218 33.08 36.94 -33.92
CA VAL A 218 33.96 35.79 -34.17
C VAL A 218 35.41 36.14 -34.50
#